data_AF-A0A521QLM1-F1
#
_entry.id   AF-A0A521QLM1-F1
#
_cell.length_a   1.000
_cell.length_b   1.000
_cell.length_c   1.000
_cell.angle_alpha   90.00
_cell.angle_beta   90.00
_cell.angle_gamma   90.00
#
_symmetry.space_group_name_H-M   'P 1'
#
loop_
_entity.id
_entity.type
_entity.pdbx_description
1 polymer ?
#
loop_
_entity_poly.entity_id
_entity_poly.type
_entity_poly.pdbx_seq_one_letter_code
_entity_poly.pdbx_strand_id
1 'polypeptide(L)'
;AGRQDIPFPWEVAKTIAETTKHALPQLGLVEASTNVNDHILVNFTRPTFQEPKIRMAISLAVDRKGYIQAGRQGAAIIGGVLLPKPYGVWGLPEAEQRKLPGFGD
;
A
#
# COMPACT_ATOMS: atom_id res chain seq x y z
N ALA A 1 -24.03 0.91 -19.05
CA ALA A 1 -23.90 -0.08 -17.96
C ALA A 1 -23.88 -1.49 -18.56
N GLY A 2 -23.22 -2.46 -17.92
CA GLY A 2 -23.29 -3.89 -18.32
C GLY A 2 -22.39 -4.32 -19.49
N ARG A 3 -21.30 -3.61 -19.78
CA ARG A 3 -20.28 -4.06 -20.77
C ARG A 3 -19.11 -4.82 -20.15
N GLN A 4 -19.01 -4.80 -18.82
CA GLN A 4 -17.97 -5.44 -18.03
C GLN A 4 -18.63 -5.92 -16.74
N ASP A 5 -18.55 -7.21 -16.47
CA ASP A 5 -19.19 -7.83 -15.31
C ASP A 5 -18.30 -7.74 -14.07
N ILE A 6 -17.00 -7.97 -14.24
CA ILE A 6 -15.99 -7.90 -13.19
C ILE A 6 -14.76 -7.17 -13.75
N PRO A 7 -14.45 -5.96 -13.27
CA PRO A 7 -13.24 -5.27 -13.67
C PRO A 7 -12.00 -5.87 -13.02
N PHE A 8 -10.84 -5.70 -13.66
CA PHE A 8 -9.58 -6.12 -13.06
C PHE A 8 -9.28 -5.22 -11.84
N PRO A 9 -8.83 -5.77 -10.68
CA PRO A 9 -8.66 -4.98 -9.44
C PRO A 9 -7.77 -3.74 -9.55
N TRP A 10 -6.87 -3.69 -10.56
CA TRP A 10 -5.99 -2.56 -10.81
C TRP A 10 -6.63 -1.41 -11.60
N GLU A 11 -7.75 -1.67 -12.29
CA GLU A 11 -8.39 -0.70 -13.18
C GLU A 11 -9.29 0.28 -12.43
N VAL A 12 -9.69 -0.07 -11.21
CA VAL A 12 -10.71 0.68 -10.46
C VAL A 12 -10.10 1.22 -9.17
N ALA A 13 -9.96 2.54 -9.11
CA ALA A 13 -9.63 3.24 -7.87
C ALA A 13 -10.75 3.05 -6.84
N LYS A 14 -10.40 3.03 -5.55
CA LYS A 14 -11.37 2.85 -4.44
C LYS A 14 -12.54 3.83 -4.51
N THR A 15 -12.25 5.10 -4.75
CA THR A 15 -13.30 6.14 -4.86
C THR A 15 -14.28 5.89 -6.01
N ILE A 16 -13.80 5.35 -7.14
CA ILE A 16 -14.65 4.96 -8.27
C ILE A 16 -15.52 3.76 -7.86
N ALA A 17 -14.94 2.77 -7.21
CA ALA A 17 -15.68 1.59 -6.74
C ALA A 17 -16.80 1.97 -5.75
N GLU A 18 -16.49 2.83 -4.77
CA GLU A 18 -17.45 3.34 -3.78
C GLU A 18 -18.57 4.16 -4.43
N THR A 19 -18.22 5.08 -5.33
CA THR A 19 -19.20 5.91 -6.07
C THR A 19 -20.11 5.03 -6.94
N THR A 20 -19.55 4.01 -7.60
CA THR A 20 -20.30 3.06 -8.42
C THR A 20 -21.25 2.23 -7.58
N LYS A 21 -20.80 1.74 -6.41
CA LYS A 21 -21.64 1.02 -5.45
C LYS A 21 -22.78 1.88 -4.90
N HIS A 22 -22.52 3.17 -4.64
CA HIS A 22 -23.54 4.11 -4.21
C HIS A 22 -24.60 4.33 -5.30
N ALA A 23 -24.18 4.46 -6.57
CA ALA A 23 -25.09 4.62 -7.70
C ALA A 23 -25.85 3.32 -8.06
N LEU A 24 -25.25 2.15 -7.82
CA LEU A 24 -25.78 0.83 -8.14
C LEU A 24 -25.65 -0.11 -6.91
N PRO A 25 -26.56 -0.01 -5.92
CA PRO A 25 -26.47 -0.75 -4.67
C PRO A 25 -26.47 -2.28 -4.82
N GLN A 26 -26.92 -2.81 -5.95
CA GLN A 26 -26.92 -4.24 -6.25
C GLN A 26 -25.53 -4.81 -6.56
N LEU A 27 -24.54 -3.98 -6.88
CA LEU A 27 -23.19 -4.46 -7.20
C LEU A 27 -22.48 -5.02 -5.97
N GLY A 28 -21.79 -6.15 -6.10
CA GLY A 28 -20.87 -6.63 -5.06
C GLY A 28 -19.58 -5.79 -5.09
N LEU A 29 -19.11 -5.37 -3.90
CA LEU A 29 -17.77 -4.80 -3.74
C LEU A 29 -16.94 -5.78 -2.93
N VAL A 30 -15.82 -6.22 -3.51
CA VAL A 30 -14.86 -7.12 -2.85
C VAL A 30 -13.50 -6.44 -2.88
N GLU A 31 -12.95 -6.19 -1.70
CA GLU A 31 -11.57 -5.76 -1.58
C GLU A 31 -10.65 -6.98 -1.75
N ALA A 32 -9.70 -6.86 -2.68
CA ALA A 32 -8.70 -7.89 -2.92
C ALA A 32 -7.31 -7.26 -2.86
N SER A 33 -6.35 -7.99 -2.29
CA SER A 33 -4.95 -7.59 -2.41
C SER A 33 -4.45 -7.91 -3.80
N THR A 34 -3.65 -6.99 -4.33
CA THR A 34 -2.95 -7.18 -5.58
C THR A 34 -1.58 -7.84 -5.40
N ASN A 35 -1.16 -8.12 -4.16
CA ASN A 35 0.16 -8.61 -3.79
C ASN A 35 1.31 -7.78 -4.41
N VAL A 36 1.12 -6.46 -4.45
CA VAL A 36 2.10 -5.50 -4.93
C VAL A 36 2.37 -4.47 -3.84
N ASN A 37 3.59 -3.95 -3.89
CA ASN A 37 4.21 -3.16 -2.84
C ASN A 37 4.77 -1.85 -3.43
N ASP A 38 4.45 -0.73 -2.79
CA ASP A 38 4.94 0.59 -3.20
C ASP A 38 6.27 0.90 -2.53
N HIS A 39 7.35 0.87 -3.30
CA HIS A 39 8.70 0.89 -2.78
C HIS A 39 9.52 2.06 -3.32
N ILE A 40 10.38 2.59 -2.46
CA ILE A 40 11.48 3.44 -2.88
C ILE A 40 12.68 2.53 -3.17
N LEU A 41 13.06 2.42 -4.44
CA LEU A 41 14.24 1.69 -4.85
C LEU A 41 15.46 2.62 -4.80
N VAL A 42 16.39 2.31 -3.92
CA VAL A 42 17.64 3.08 -3.75
C VAL A 42 18.80 2.30 -4.36
N ASN A 43 19.55 2.93 -5.26
CA ASN A 43 20.76 2.33 -5.82
C ASN A 43 21.92 2.43 -4.81
N PHE A 44 22.07 1.39 -3.98
CA PHE A 44 23.09 1.33 -2.93
C PHE A 44 24.53 1.19 -3.45
N THR A 45 24.74 1.02 -4.76
CA THR A 45 26.10 1.01 -5.35
C THR A 45 26.63 2.42 -5.62
N ARG A 46 25.75 3.44 -5.69
CA ARG A 46 26.15 4.84 -5.84
C ARG A 46 26.77 5.36 -4.54
N PRO A 47 27.91 6.08 -4.57
CA PRO A 47 28.60 6.58 -3.37
C PRO A 47 27.68 7.29 -2.37
N THR A 48 26.73 8.10 -2.87
CA THR A 48 25.77 8.85 -2.06
C THR A 48 24.85 7.97 -1.20
N PHE A 49 24.56 6.73 -1.60
CA PHE A 49 23.61 5.85 -0.91
C PHE A 49 24.26 4.60 -0.28
N GLN A 50 25.59 4.49 -0.36
CA GLN A 50 26.34 3.39 0.25
C GLN A 50 26.28 3.43 1.78
N GLU A 51 26.28 4.63 2.38
CA GLU A 51 26.21 4.82 3.83
C GLU A 51 24.83 4.40 4.39
N PRO A 52 24.76 3.41 5.32
CA PRO A 52 23.51 2.97 5.92
C PRO A 52 22.67 4.08 6.54
N LYS A 53 23.30 5.09 7.17
CA LYS A 53 22.57 6.22 7.78
C LYS A 53 21.75 7.01 6.76
N ILE A 54 22.22 7.14 5.51
CA ILE A 54 21.49 7.84 4.46
C ILE A 54 20.23 7.06 4.06
N ARG A 55 20.33 5.72 3.95
CA ARG A 55 19.16 4.87 3.67
C ARG A 55 18.15 4.89 4.82
N MET A 56 18.64 4.92 6.06
CA MET A 56 17.79 5.10 7.23
C MET A 56 17.07 6.45 7.20
N ALA A 57 17.78 7.54 6.90
CA ALA A 57 17.18 8.87 6.78
C ALA A 57 16.07 8.90 5.71
N ILE A 58 16.27 8.24 4.57
CA ILE A 58 15.21 8.07 3.55
C ILE A 58 14.00 7.36 4.14
N SER A 59 14.19 6.23 4.85
CA SER A 59 13.06 5.50 5.47
C SER A 59 12.29 6.35 6.48
N LEU A 60 13.00 7.13 7.30
CA LEU A 60 12.41 7.99 8.33
C LEU A 60 11.68 9.21 7.74
N ALA A 61 12.10 9.70 6.57
CA ALA A 61 11.51 10.87 5.93
C ALA A 61 10.18 10.58 5.20
N VAL A 62 9.77 9.31 5.09
CA VAL A 62 8.55 8.93 4.35
C VAL A 62 7.33 8.98 5.26
N ASP A 63 6.43 9.91 4.98
CA ASP A 63 5.07 9.90 5.51
C ASP A 63 4.23 8.81 4.82
N ARG A 64 4.28 7.60 5.38
CA ARG A 64 3.55 6.43 4.86
C ARG A 64 2.04 6.59 4.99
N LYS A 65 1.57 7.19 6.09
CA LYS A 65 0.14 7.42 6.33
C LYS A 65 -0.43 8.43 5.34
N GLY A 66 0.27 9.55 5.16
CA GLY A 66 -0.08 10.57 4.17
C GLY A 66 -0.09 10.00 2.75
N TYR A 67 0.91 9.18 2.38
CA TYR A 67 0.94 8.51 1.08
C TYR A 67 -0.26 7.57 0.88
N ILE A 68 -0.61 6.75 1.87
CA ILE A 68 -1.77 5.85 1.77
C ILE A 68 -3.05 6.67 1.60
N GLN A 69 -3.23 7.73 2.39
CA GLN A 69 -4.43 8.55 2.32
C GLN A 69 -4.56 9.28 0.99
N ALA A 70 -3.49 9.94 0.53
CA ALA A 70 -3.52 10.77 -0.67
C ALA A 70 -3.30 9.96 -1.96
N GLY A 71 -2.21 9.18 -2.01
CA GLY A 71 -1.78 8.44 -3.20
C GLY A 71 -2.56 7.16 -3.45
N ARG A 72 -3.02 6.49 -2.38
CA ARG A 72 -3.81 5.26 -2.47
C ARG A 72 -5.27 5.43 -2.06
N GLN A 73 -5.71 6.65 -1.76
CA GLN A 73 -7.10 6.94 -1.36
C GLN A 73 -7.56 6.09 -0.16
N GLY A 74 -6.62 5.71 0.72
CA GLY A 74 -6.89 4.81 1.84
C GLY A 74 -7.09 3.33 1.46
N ALA A 75 -6.72 2.91 0.24
CA ALA A 75 -6.88 1.54 -0.27
C ALA A 75 -5.59 0.70 -0.16
N ALA A 76 -4.67 1.08 0.73
CA ALA A 76 -3.43 0.36 0.97
C ALA A 76 -3.19 0.25 2.48
N ILE A 77 -2.38 -0.72 2.87
CA ILE A 77 -1.99 -0.95 4.26
C ILE A 77 -0.49 -0.71 4.41
N ILE A 78 -0.08 -0.21 5.58
CA ILE A 78 1.34 -0.06 5.89
C ILE A 78 1.93 -1.46 5.99
N GLY A 79 2.89 -1.78 5.13
CA GLY A 79 3.46 -3.12 4.99
C GLY A 79 4.98 -3.12 4.98
N GLY A 80 5.58 -4.28 5.29
CA GLY A 80 6.97 -4.57 4.96
C GLY A 80 7.09 -5.16 3.54
N VAL A 81 8.19 -5.87 3.29
CA VAL A 81 8.40 -6.56 2.00
C VAL A 81 7.40 -7.70 1.78
N LEU A 82 6.99 -8.38 2.86
CA LEU A 82 6.07 -9.51 2.81
C LEU A 82 4.65 -9.07 3.19
N LEU A 83 3.67 -9.62 2.47
CA LEU A 83 2.26 -9.28 2.63
C LEU A 83 1.73 -9.70 4.02
N PRO A 84 1.28 -8.75 4.86
CA PRO A 84 0.74 -9.05 6.19
C PRO A 84 -0.74 -9.44 6.11
N LYS A 85 -1.30 -9.84 7.27
CA LYS A 85 -2.73 -10.07 7.41
C LYS A 85 -3.52 -8.78 7.14
N PRO A 86 -4.77 -8.87 6.63
CA PRO A 86 -5.53 -10.10 6.35
C PRO A 86 -5.17 -10.75 5.00
N TYR A 87 -4.41 -10.07 4.14
CA TYR A 87 -4.23 -10.51 2.75
C TYR A 87 -3.08 -11.49 2.52
N GLY A 88 -2.16 -11.61 3.47
CA GLY A 88 -1.07 -12.58 3.48
C GLY A 88 -0.76 -13.04 4.90
N VAL A 89 0.10 -14.05 5.04
CA VAL A 89 0.47 -14.63 6.35
C VAL A 89 1.95 -14.52 6.66
N TRP A 90 2.75 -13.98 5.74
CA TRP A 90 4.22 -13.93 5.85
C TRP A 90 4.75 -12.57 6.29
N GLY A 91 3.91 -11.53 6.26
CA GLY A 91 4.25 -10.20 6.76
C GLY A 91 4.32 -10.14 8.28
N LEU A 92 5.08 -9.16 8.80
CA LEU A 92 5.14 -8.89 10.22
C LEU A 92 3.76 -8.47 10.76
N PRO A 93 3.39 -8.88 11.99
CA PRO A 93 2.24 -8.32 12.69
C PRO A 93 2.41 -6.81 12.90
N GLU A 94 1.30 -6.07 12.89
CA GLU A 94 1.30 -4.61 13.06
C GLU A 94 2.08 -4.16 14.31
N ALA A 95 1.93 -4.87 15.43
CA ALA A 95 2.62 -4.56 16.67
C ALA A 95 4.16 -4.67 16.56
N GLU A 96 4.67 -5.60 15.76
CA GLU A 96 6.11 -5.75 15.52
C GLU A 96 6.59 -4.73 14.48
N GLN A 97 5.77 -4.47 13.46
CA GLN A 97 6.09 -3.49 12.43
C GLN A 97 6.26 -2.09 13.01
N ARG A 98 5.37 -1.66 13.93
CA ARG A 98 5.45 -0.34 14.58
C ARG A 98 6.74 -0.11 15.38
N LYS A 99 7.46 -1.17 15.75
CA LYS A 99 8.76 -1.07 16.43
C LYS A 99 9.91 -0.75 15.47
N LEU A 100 9.69 -0.87 14.16
CA LEU A 100 10.71 -0.61 13.16
C LEU A 100 10.89 0.90 12.91
N PRO A 101 12.13 1.36 12.67
CA PRO A 101 12.38 2.76 12.30
C PRO A 101 11.57 3.20 11.07
N GLY A 102 10.79 4.28 11.22
CA GLY A 102 9.94 4.84 10.17
C GLY A 102 8.54 4.24 10.08
N PHE A 103 8.17 3.33 10.98
CA PHE A 103 6.84 2.69 11.01
C PHE A 103 6.01 3.02 12.27
N GLY A 104 6.58 3.76 13.24
CA GLY A 104 6.02 3.97 14.57
C GLY A 104 5.21 5.26 14.78
N ASP A 105 5.06 6.08 13.74
CA ASP A 105 4.34 7.37 13.79
C ASP A 105 2.86 7.20 13.44
#